data_AF-A0A928RN96-F1
#
_entry.id   AF-A0A928RN96-F1
#
_cell.length_a   1.000
_cell.length_b   1.000
_cell.length_c   1.000
_cell.angle_alpha   90.00
_cell.angle_beta   90.00
_cell.angle_gamma   90.00
#
_symmetry.space_group_name_H-M   'P 1'
#
loop_
_entity.id
_entity.type
_entity.pdbx_description
1 polymer ?
#
loop_
_entity_poly.entity_id
_entity_poly.type
_entity_poly.pdbx_seq_one_letter_code
_entity_poly.pdbx_strand_id
1 'polypeptide(L)'
;MLFVFAVLLISKITSVEKGGFNFGGVSIFYAILYVLLNVSSGCVLIADLGRELTKKQKTRVAFFSALVLSLILLITNMVLLAYPNFLSNPMPLLDILGGNSVVIEVLIFIGSATTLFSIVYSISIILRSVCKNEIINFFVCIGVPLFLSLWGFGPIIAYLYPLASVMGGMFLFWVLFIPSFNRNNQKIHSGSQNTKDKNACHNNIEF
;
A
#
# COMPACT_ATOMS: atom_id res chain seq x y z
N MET A 1 -18.26 4.63 8.72
CA MET A 1 -17.98 4.06 7.37
C MET A 1 -17.79 2.55 7.44
N LEU A 2 -16.71 2.05 8.07
CA LEU A 2 -16.37 0.62 8.11
C LEU A 2 -17.44 -0.28 8.74
N PHE A 3 -18.05 0.15 9.85
CA PHE A 3 -19.11 -0.63 10.50
C PHE A 3 -20.36 -0.79 9.61
N VAL A 4 -20.82 0.32 9.01
CA VAL A 4 -21.95 0.32 8.06
C VAL A 4 -21.65 -0.58 6.86
N PHE A 5 -20.44 -0.49 6.31
CA PHE A 5 -19.99 -1.34 5.21
C PHE A 5 -19.96 -2.83 5.59
N ALA A 6 -19.44 -3.17 6.77
CA ALA A 6 -19.41 -4.55 7.26
C ALA A 6 -20.82 -5.11 7.48
N VAL A 7 -21.74 -4.32 8.04
CA VAL A 7 -23.15 -4.71 8.22
C VAL A 7 -23.84 -4.95 6.87
N LEU A 8 -23.57 -4.11 5.87
CA LEU A 8 -24.10 -4.28 4.50
C LEU A 8 -23.53 -5.50 3.79
N LEU A 9 -22.27 -5.85 4.04
CA LEU A 9 -21.70 -7.09 3.51
C LEU A 9 -22.31 -8.32 4.18
N ILE A 10 -22.46 -8.30 5.52
CA ILE A 10 -23.05 -9.42 6.27
C ILE A 10 -24.50 -9.68 5.85
N SER A 11 -25.27 -8.64 5.54
CA SER A 11 -26.66 -8.80 5.08
C SER A 11 -26.80 -9.51 3.74
N LYS A 12 -25.73 -9.55 2.93
CA LYS A 12 -25.69 -10.25 1.63
C LYS A 12 -25.19 -11.70 1.73
N ILE A 13 -24.64 -12.11 2.88
CA ILE A 13 -24.16 -13.49 3.13
C ILE A 13 -25.32 -14.50 3.20
N THR A 14 -26.57 -14.08 3.37
CA THR A 14 -27.71 -15.03 3.48
C THR A 14 -28.20 -15.58 2.14
N SER A 15 -27.70 -15.08 1.00
CA SER A 15 -28.10 -15.50 -0.35
C SER A 15 -26.97 -16.25 -1.04
N VAL A 16 -26.65 -17.48 -0.60
CA VAL A 16 -25.48 -18.24 -1.08
C VAL A 16 -25.90 -19.39 -1.97
N GLU A 17 -25.47 -19.37 -3.23
CA GLU A 17 -25.23 -20.57 -4.01
C GLU A 17 -23.73 -20.84 -4.08
N LYS A 18 -23.34 -22.12 -3.97
CA LYS A 18 -21.93 -22.53 -3.90
C LYS A 18 -21.28 -22.46 -5.29
N GLY A 19 -20.43 -21.45 -5.51
CA GLY A 19 -19.53 -21.39 -6.66
C GLY A 19 -18.31 -22.32 -6.51
N GLY A 20 -17.92 -22.99 -7.59
CA GLY A 20 -16.72 -23.83 -7.65
C GLY A 20 -15.41 -23.03 -7.72
N PHE A 21 -14.37 -23.48 -7.02
CA PHE A 21 -13.08 -22.82 -6.89
C PHE A 21 -12.08 -23.39 -7.91
N ASN A 22 -11.59 -22.57 -8.85
CA ASN A 22 -10.48 -22.95 -9.74
C ASN A 22 -9.23 -22.14 -9.38
N PHE A 23 -8.21 -22.80 -8.84
CA PHE A 23 -6.92 -22.21 -8.49
C PHE A 23 -5.98 -22.24 -9.71
N GLY A 24 -5.70 -21.07 -10.30
CA GLY A 24 -4.62 -20.91 -11.29
C GLY A 24 -3.41 -20.21 -10.66
N GLY A 25 -2.19 -20.74 -10.82
CA GLY A 25 -0.97 -20.15 -10.21
C GLY A 25 -0.70 -18.67 -10.58
N VAL A 26 -1.23 -18.22 -11.72
CA VAL A 26 -1.14 -16.82 -12.17
C VAL A 26 -1.92 -15.86 -11.25
N SER A 27 -3.02 -16.30 -10.63
CA SER A 27 -3.84 -15.45 -9.76
C SER A 27 -3.13 -15.09 -8.45
N ILE A 28 -2.34 -16.01 -7.90
CA ILE A 28 -1.55 -15.77 -6.68
C ILE A 28 -0.49 -14.69 -6.94
N PHE A 29 0.16 -14.73 -8.11
CA PHE A 29 1.16 -13.73 -8.47
C PHE A 29 0.54 -12.33 -8.57
N TYR A 30 -0.58 -12.19 -9.28
CA TYR A 30 -1.29 -10.90 -9.35
C TYR A 30 -1.80 -10.43 -7.98
N ALA A 31 -2.23 -11.33 -7.10
CA ALA A 31 -2.63 -10.97 -5.75
C ALA A 31 -1.46 -10.37 -4.94
N ILE A 32 -0.27 -10.98 -5.02
CA ILE A 32 0.94 -10.45 -4.36
C ILE A 32 1.29 -9.07 -4.92
N LEU A 33 1.28 -8.91 -6.26
CA LEU A 33 1.53 -7.62 -6.89
C LEU A 33 0.54 -6.55 -6.41
N TYR A 34 -0.74 -6.88 -6.34
CA TYR A 34 -1.77 -5.95 -5.87
C TYR A 34 -1.56 -5.53 -4.42
N VAL A 35 -1.15 -6.47 -3.55
CA VAL A 35 -0.80 -6.14 -2.16
C VAL A 35 0.40 -5.21 -2.11
N LEU A 36 1.46 -5.49 -2.88
CA LEU A 36 2.66 -4.64 -2.93
C LEU A 36 2.32 -3.21 -3.38
N LEU A 37 1.47 -3.06 -4.40
CA LEU A 37 1.00 -1.76 -4.87
C LEU A 37 0.34 -0.97 -3.74
N ASN A 38 -0.67 -1.55 -3.08
CA ASN A 38 -1.43 -0.87 -2.02
C ASN A 38 -0.56 -0.52 -0.80
N VAL A 39 0.36 -1.41 -0.41
CA VAL A 39 1.28 -1.14 0.70
C VAL A 39 2.26 -0.02 0.32
N SER A 40 2.79 -0.04 -0.91
CA SER A 40 3.75 0.97 -1.38
C SER A 40 3.12 2.36 -1.48
N SER A 41 1.88 2.47 -1.96
CA SER A 41 1.17 3.73 -2.09
C SER A 41 0.80 4.35 -0.74
N GLY A 42 0.51 3.54 0.28
CA GLY A 42 0.21 4.01 1.63
C GLY A 42 1.44 4.29 2.50
N CYS A 43 2.62 3.78 2.11
CA CYS A 43 3.80 3.77 2.96
C CYS A 43 4.26 5.18 3.40
N VAL A 44 4.24 6.15 2.48
CA VAL A 44 4.69 7.53 2.76
C VAL A 44 3.79 8.20 3.80
N LEU A 45 2.48 8.10 3.62
CA LEU A 45 1.50 8.67 4.54
C LEU A 45 1.55 7.98 5.91
N ILE A 46 1.67 6.64 5.95
CA ILE A 46 1.83 5.89 7.20
C ILE A 46 3.13 6.29 7.91
N ALA A 47 4.22 6.48 7.17
CA ALA A 47 5.50 6.91 7.73
C ALA A 47 5.42 8.31 8.34
N ASP A 48 4.72 9.24 7.68
CA ASP A 48 4.56 10.61 8.16
C ASP A 48 3.66 10.69 9.39
N LEU A 49 2.45 10.09 9.33
CA LEU A 49 1.54 10.00 10.49
C LEU A 49 2.17 9.23 11.66
N GLY A 50 3.05 8.27 11.36
CA GLY A 50 3.79 7.53 12.37
C GLY A 50 4.83 8.37 13.12
N ARG A 51 5.28 9.53 12.62
CA ARG A 51 6.36 10.30 13.26
C ARG A 51 6.01 10.76 14.67
N GLU A 52 4.75 11.13 14.89
CA GLU A 52 4.27 11.68 16.16
C GLU A 52 4.01 10.60 17.24
N LEU A 53 4.02 9.32 16.86
CA LEU A 53 3.68 8.22 17.76
C LEU A 53 4.91 7.60 18.45
N THR A 54 4.75 7.23 19.71
CA THR A 54 5.76 6.45 20.46
C THR A 54 5.88 5.02 19.92
N LYS A 55 7.00 4.33 20.17
CA LYS A 55 7.22 2.93 19.75
C LYS A 55 6.08 1.99 20.16
N LYS A 56 5.57 2.11 21.39
CA LYS A 56 4.46 1.27 21.90
C LYS A 56 3.14 1.58 21.21
N GLN A 57 2.88 2.84 20.88
CA GLN A 57 1.68 3.24 20.14
C GLN A 57 1.74 2.73 18.70
N LYS A 58 2.90 2.84 18.03
CA LYS A 58 3.11 2.31 16.67
C LYS A 58 2.75 0.83 16.56
N THR A 59 3.23 0.00 17.48
CA THR A 59 2.94 -1.45 17.45
C THR A 59 1.47 -1.74 17.71
N ARG A 60 0.82 -0.99 18.61
CA ARG A 60 -0.62 -1.14 18.89
C ARG A 60 -1.46 -0.73 17.68
N VAL A 61 -1.20 0.43 17.09
CA VAL A 61 -1.91 0.93 15.91
C VAL A 61 -1.72 -0.03 14.72
N ALA A 62 -0.50 -0.50 14.48
CA ALA A 62 -0.22 -1.48 13.43
C ALA A 62 -0.99 -2.80 13.64
N PHE A 63 -1.02 -3.32 14.87
CA PHE A 63 -1.74 -4.54 15.18
C PHE A 63 -3.26 -4.39 15.01
N PHE A 64 -3.85 -3.33 15.59
CA PHE A 64 -5.29 -3.09 15.48
C PHE A 64 -5.73 -2.80 14.05
N SER A 65 -4.95 -2.02 13.29
CA SER A 65 -5.26 -1.76 11.87
C SER A 65 -5.17 -3.03 11.02
N ALA A 66 -4.13 -3.85 11.21
CA ALA A 66 -4.01 -5.13 10.51
C ALA A 66 -5.16 -6.10 10.84
N LEU A 67 -5.57 -6.16 12.11
CA LEU A 67 -6.69 -7.00 12.54
C LEU A 67 -8.02 -6.55 11.93
N VAL A 68 -8.30 -5.24 11.97
CA VAL A 68 -9.52 -4.68 11.37
C VAL A 68 -9.53 -4.92 9.85
N LEU A 69 -8.42 -4.69 9.17
CA LEU A 69 -8.30 -4.92 7.73
C LEU A 69 -8.50 -6.41 7.38
N SER A 70 -7.90 -7.31 8.17
CA SER A 70 -8.05 -8.76 8.00
C SER A 70 -9.52 -9.20 8.10
N LEU A 71 -10.24 -8.70 9.11
CA LEU A 71 -11.67 -9.00 9.27
C LEU A 71 -12.50 -8.49 8.09
N ILE A 72 -12.24 -7.27 7.61
CA ILE A 72 -12.93 -6.70 6.45
C ILE A 72 -12.66 -7.53 5.19
N LEU A 73 -11.41 -7.92 4.95
CA LEU A 73 -11.03 -8.75 3.80
C LEU A 73 -11.65 -10.14 3.88
N LEU A 74 -11.73 -10.74 5.06
CA LEU A 74 -12.37 -12.03 5.28
C LEU A 74 -13.86 -11.95 4.92
N ILE A 75 -14.59 -10.98 5.47
CA ILE A 75 -16.03 -10.79 5.18
C ILE A 75 -16.23 -10.54 3.68
N THR A 76 -15.40 -9.68 3.08
CA THR A 76 -15.47 -9.35 1.65
C THR A 76 -15.26 -10.59 0.77
N ASN A 77 -14.26 -11.40 1.08
CA ASN A 77 -14.01 -12.65 0.34
C ASN A 77 -15.18 -13.63 0.48
N MET A 78 -15.78 -13.76 1.67
CA MET A 78 -16.94 -14.64 1.86
C MET A 78 -18.14 -14.19 1.01
N VAL A 79 -18.37 -12.87 0.89
CA VAL A 79 -19.41 -12.31 0.02
C VAL A 79 -19.10 -12.55 -1.46
N LEU A 80 -17.86 -12.31 -1.89
CA LEU A 80 -17.46 -12.51 -3.30
C LEU A 80 -17.59 -13.98 -3.73
N LEU A 81 -17.24 -14.92 -2.85
CA LEU A 81 -17.37 -16.35 -3.13
C LEU A 81 -18.83 -16.82 -3.27
N ALA A 82 -19.78 -16.08 -2.71
CA ALA A 82 -21.20 -16.37 -2.85
C ALA A 82 -21.79 -15.88 -4.19
N TYR A 83 -21.06 -15.07 -4.97
CA TYR A 83 -21.57 -14.48 -6.21
C TYR A 83 -20.98 -15.16 -7.47
N PRO A 84 -21.79 -15.84 -8.30
CA PRO A 84 -21.30 -16.43 -9.54
C PRO A 84 -20.85 -15.32 -10.50
N ASN A 85 -19.70 -15.52 -11.15
CA ASN A 85 -19.10 -14.58 -12.11
C ASN A 85 -18.51 -13.28 -11.53
N PHE A 86 -18.15 -13.24 -10.25
CA PHE A 86 -17.48 -12.05 -9.67
C PHE A 86 -16.16 -11.67 -10.37
N LEU A 87 -15.49 -12.62 -11.02
CA LEU A 87 -14.21 -12.37 -11.72
C LEU A 87 -14.36 -11.63 -13.06
N SER A 88 -15.54 -11.65 -13.68
CA SER A 88 -15.75 -10.97 -14.97
C SER A 88 -16.09 -9.49 -14.82
N ASN A 89 -16.47 -9.05 -13.62
CA ASN A 89 -16.79 -7.65 -13.37
C ASN A 89 -15.56 -6.92 -12.81
N PRO A 90 -15.13 -5.78 -13.37
CA PRO A 90 -14.04 -4.97 -12.82
C PRO A 90 -14.32 -4.41 -11.41
N MET A 91 -15.59 -4.29 -11.01
CA MET A 91 -15.99 -3.81 -9.67
C MET A 91 -17.08 -4.71 -9.07
N PRO A 92 -16.74 -5.95 -8.69
CA PRO A 92 -17.74 -6.95 -8.30
C PRO A 92 -18.52 -6.57 -7.05
N LEU A 93 -17.88 -5.83 -6.14
CA LEU A 93 -18.50 -5.46 -4.88
C LEU A 93 -19.57 -4.37 -5.04
N LEU A 94 -19.41 -3.48 -6.01
CA LEU A 94 -20.41 -2.47 -6.37
C LEU A 94 -21.65 -3.14 -6.98
N ASP A 95 -21.42 -4.15 -7.81
CA ASP A 95 -22.48 -4.91 -8.50
C ASP A 95 -23.31 -5.75 -7.51
N ILE A 96 -22.65 -6.51 -6.62
CA ILE A 96 -23.31 -7.36 -5.60
C ILE A 96 -24.17 -6.55 -4.63
N LEU A 97 -23.69 -5.37 -4.25
CA LEU A 97 -24.38 -4.50 -3.31
C LEU A 97 -25.61 -3.82 -3.94
N GLY A 98 -25.80 -3.96 -5.24
CA GLY A 98 -26.88 -3.36 -6.01
C GLY A 98 -26.60 -1.87 -6.18
N GLY A 99 -26.25 -1.46 -7.40
CA GLY A 99 -25.97 -0.07 -7.79
C GLY A 99 -27.11 0.94 -7.59
N ASN A 100 -28.13 0.65 -6.78
CA ASN A 100 -29.23 1.54 -6.41
C ASN A 100 -29.18 2.00 -4.94
N SER A 101 -28.24 1.51 -4.11
CA SER A 101 -28.09 2.05 -2.76
C SER A 101 -27.20 3.29 -2.81
N VAL A 102 -27.83 4.47 -2.85
CA VAL A 102 -27.15 5.79 -2.76
C VAL A 102 -26.12 5.83 -1.63
N VAL A 103 -26.38 5.12 -0.53
CA VAL A 103 -25.46 5.02 0.61
C VAL A 103 -24.13 4.36 0.20
N ILE A 104 -24.16 3.32 -0.62
CA ILE A 104 -22.99 2.55 -1.04
C ILE A 104 -22.17 3.33 -2.06
N GLU A 105 -22.83 4.01 -2.99
CA GLU A 105 -22.18 4.91 -3.93
C GLU A 105 -21.48 6.07 -3.21
N VAL A 106 -22.15 6.70 -2.23
CA VAL A 106 -21.56 7.76 -1.41
C VAL A 106 -20.36 7.23 -0.61
N LEU A 107 -20.46 6.04 -0.02
CA LEU A 107 -19.35 5.42 0.71
C LEU A 107 -18.15 5.15 -0.20
N ILE A 108 -18.38 4.61 -1.40
CA ILE A 108 -17.32 4.34 -2.39
C ILE A 108 -16.71 5.65 -2.88
N PHE A 109 -17.54 6.66 -3.15
CA PHE A 109 -17.10 7.98 -3.57
C PHE A 109 -16.19 8.63 -2.52
N ILE A 110 -16.64 8.66 -1.25
CA ILE A 110 -15.85 9.21 -0.15
C ILE A 110 -14.54 8.44 0.01
N GLY A 111 -14.57 7.11 0.01
CA GLY A 111 -13.36 6.28 0.13
C GLY A 111 -12.37 6.51 -1.02
N SER A 112 -12.87 6.61 -2.25
CA SER A 112 -12.06 6.89 -3.44
C SER A 112 -11.48 8.29 -3.41
N ALA A 113 -12.27 9.29 -3.00
CA ALA A 113 -11.81 10.68 -2.85
C ALA A 113 -10.73 10.81 -1.77
N THR A 114 -10.91 10.18 -0.60
CA THR A 114 -9.89 10.16 0.45
C THR A 114 -8.60 9.51 -0.03
N THR A 115 -8.69 8.42 -0.78
CA THR A 115 -7.52 7.73 -1.35
C THR A 115 -6.82 8.62 -2.39
N LEU A 116 -7.59 9.28 -3.27
CA LEU A 116 -7.07 10.21 -4.27
C LEU A 116 -6.30 11.36 -3.60
N PHE A 117 -6.90 12.04 -2.61
CA PHE A 117 -6.24 13.13 -1.90
C PHE A 117 -4.99 12.66 -1.15
N SER A 118 -5.02 11.46 -0.56
CA SER A 118 -3.87 10.86 0.14
C SER A 118 -2.70 10.61 -0.81
N ILE A 119 -2.98 10.12 -2.02
CA ILE A 119 -1.97 9.87 -3.05
C ILE A 119 -1.41 11.20 -3.58
N VAL A 120 -2.28 12.16 -3.92
CA VAL A 120 -1.88 13.49 -4.39
C VAL A 120 -0.99 14.19 -3.36
N TYR A 121 -1.37 14.13 -2.08
CA TYR A 121 -0.55 14.65 -0.98
C TYR A 121 0.83 13.98 -0.91
N SER A 122 0.87 12.65 -0.98
CA SER A 122 2.12 11.88 -0.92
C SER A 122 3.04 12.21 -2.09
N ILE A 123 2.50 12.28 -3.31
CA ILE A 123 3.27 12.66 -4.51
C ILE A 123 3.76 14.09 -4.39
N SER A 124 2.93 15.02 -3.91
CA SER A 124 3.31 16.43 -3.76
C SER A 124 4.48 16.62 -2.78
N ILE A 125 4.49 15.89 -1.65
CA ILE A 125 5.62 15.91 -0.71
C ILE A 125 6.90 15.40 -1.37
N ILE A 126 6.82 14.26 -2.06
CA ILE A 126 7.98 13.69 -2.74
C ILE A 126 8.47 14.65 -3.82
N LEU A 127 7.57 15.20 -4.63
CA LEU A 127 7.93 16.04 -5.76
C LEU A 127 8.48 17.39 -5.31
N ARG A 128 8.00 17.96 -4.20
CA ARG A 128 8.60 19.15 -3.57
C ARG A 128 10.05 18.94 -3.13
N SER A 129 10.43 17.70 -2.78
CA SER A 129 11.82 17.39 -2.45
C SER A 129 12.75 17.39 -3.68
N VAL A 130 12.19 17.17 -4.87
CA VAL A 130 12.94 17.08 -6.14
C VAL A 130 12.84 18.36 -6.97
N CYS A 131 11.67 19.00 -6.99
CA CYS A 131 11.36 20.18 -7.79
C CYS A 131 10.69 21.25 -6.92
N LYS A 132 11.29 22.45 -6.86
CA LYS A 132 10.76 23.59 -6.09
C LYS A 132 9.62 24.34 -6.81
N ASN A 133 9.34 24.02 -8.07
CA ASN A 133 8.32 24.72 -8.85
C ASN A 133 6.93 24.13 -8.56
N GLU A 134 6.10 24.90 -7.86
CA GLU A 134 4.75 24.50 -7.47
C GLU A 134 3.81 24.26 -8.66
N ILE A 135 4.02 24.96 -9.78
CA ILE A 135 3.18 24.79 -10.99
C ILE A 135 3.43 23.41 -11.62
N ILE A 136 4.71 23.01 -11.72
CA ILE A 136 5.09 21.69 -12.23
C ILE A 136 4.56 20.61 -11.29
N ASN A 137 4.68 20.82 -9.98
CA ASN A 137 4.17 19.90 -8.99
C ASN A 137 2.65 19.68 -9.12
N PHE A 138 1.89 20.76 -9.26
CA PHE A 138 0.44 20.70 -9.49
C PHE A 138 0.10 19.94 -10.79
N PHE A 139 0.79 20.26 -11.88
CA PHE A 139 0.52 19.63 -13.18
C PHE A 139 0.85 18.13 -13.17
N VAL A 140 1.93 17.72 -12.52
CA VAL A 140 2.30 16.30 -12.40
C VAL A 140 1.35 15.56 -11.45
N CYS A 141 0.99 16.15 -10.31
CA CYS A 141 0.15 15.47 -9.32
C CYS A 141 -1.32 15.35 -9.76
N ILE A 142 -1.85 16.28 -10.55
CA ILE A 142 -3.27 16.32 -10.92
C ILE A 142 -3.45 16.11 -12.42
N GLY A 143 -2.66 16.79 -13.26
CA GLY A 143 -2.78 16.71 -14.71
C GLY A 143 -2.49 15.31 -15.24
N VAL A 144 -1.38 14.69 -14.83
CA VAL A 144 -1.00 13.35 -15.32
C VAL A 144 -2.07 12.29 -14.98
N PRO A 145 -2.56 12.16 -13.72
CA PRO A 145 -3.66 11.24 -13.43
C PRO A 145 -4.94 11.53 -14.23
N LEU A 146 -5.25 12.82 -14.46
CA LEU A 146 -6.43 13.20 -15.24
C LEU A 146 -6.31 12.74 -16.69
N PHE A 147 -5.17 12.95 -17.34
CA PHE A 147 -4.94 12.45 -18.70
C PHE A 147 -4.95 10.92 -18.76
N LEU A 148 -4.36 10.24 -17.77
CA LEU A 148 -4.40 8.78 -17.70
C LEU A 148 -5.82 8.25 -17.52
N SER A 149 -6.70 8.98 -16.83
CA SER A 149 -8.10 8.55 -16.65
C SER A 149 -8.89 8.48 -17.96
N LEU A 150 -8.50 9.27 -18.97
CA LEU A 150 -9.09 9.23 -20.32
C LEU A 150 -8.79 7.93 -21.08
N TRP A 151 -7.77 7.18 -20.67
CA TRP A 151 -7.41 5.90 -21.29
C TRP A 151 -8.39 4.77 -20.94
N GLY A 152 -9.23 4.99 -19.93
CA GLY A 152 -10.21 4.01 -19.46
C GLY A 152 -9.64 3.00 -18.46
N PHE A 153 -10.53 2.41 -17.66
CA PHE A 153 -10.14 1.61 -16.50
C PHE A 153 -9.48 0.26 -16.86
N GLY A 154 -9.94 -0.39 -17.93
CA GLY A 154 -9.42 -1.69 -18.38
C GLY A 154 -7.91 -1.68 -18.70
N PRO A 155 -7.44 -0.80 -19.61
CA PRO A 155 -6.01 -0.67 -19.92
C PRO A 155 -5.16 -0.29 -18.70
N ILE A 156 -5.67 0.55 -17.80
CA ILE A 156 -4.96 0.93 -16.56
C ILE A 156 -4.71 -0.29 -15.68
N ILE A 157 -5.72 -1.13 -15.47
CA ILE A 157 -5.55 -2.37 -14.69
C ILE A 157 -4.63 -3.35 -15.41
N ALA A 158 -4.77 -3.50 -16.73
CA ALA A 158 -4.00 -4.48 -17.48
C ALA A 158 -2.49 -4.17 -17.52
N TYR A 159 -2.11 -2.89 -17.61
CA TYR A 159 -0.71 -2.50 -17.86
C TYR A 159 -0.09 -1.67 -16.73
N LEU A 160 -0.77 -0.60 -16.29
CA LEU A 160 -0.21 0.33 -15.30
C LEU A 160 -0.14 -0.29 -13.92
N TYR A 161 -1.13 -1.09 -13.52
CA TYR A 161 -1.15 -1.72 -12.20
C TYR A 161 -0.01 -2.73 -11.99
N PRO A 162 0.24 -3.70 -12.88
CA PRO A 162 1.39 -4.59 -12.74
C PRO A 162 2.72 -3.83 -12.72
N LEU A 163 2.89 -2.84 -13.61
CA LEU A 163 4.11 -2.03 -13.64
C LEU A 163 4.32 -1.27 -12.34
N ALA A 164 3.29 -0.56 -11.86
CA ALA A 164 3.33 0.16 -10.60
C ALA A 164 3.55 -0.78 -9.40
N SER A 165 3.00 -1.99 -9.44
CA SER A 165 3.18 -3.01 -8.39
C SER A 165 4.63 -3.46 -8.29
N VAL A 166 5.29 -3.70 -9.43
CA VAL A 166 6.71 -4.07 -9.47
C VAL A 166 7.58 -2.93 -8.94
N MET A 167 7.34 -1.70 -9.40
CA MET A 167 8.06 -0.52 -8.90
C MET A 167 7.85 -0.31 -7.39
N GLY A 168 6.62 -0.46 -6.91
CA GLY A 168 6.27 -0.39 -5.49
C GLY A 168 6.95 -1.47 -4.66
N GLY A 169 7.01 -2.70 -5.17
CA GLY A 169 7.75 -3.80 -4.55
C GLY A 169 9.25 -3.52 -4.44
N MET A 170 9.87 -3.01 -5.50
CA MET A 170 11.27 -2.59 -5.47
C MET A 170 11.51 -1.48 -4.44
N PHE A 171 10.62 -0.50 -4.37
CA PHE A 171 10.69 0.58 -3.38
C PHE A 171 10.58 0.05 -1.95
N LEU A 172 9.61 -0.81 -1.65
CA LEU A 172 9.44 -1.42 -0.33
C LEU A 172 10.64 -2.27 0.06
N PHE A 173 11.19 -3.04 -0.88
CA PHE A 173 12.42 -3.80 -0.66
C PHE A 173 13.58 -2.87 -0.30
N TRP A 174 13.76 -1.78 -1.04
CA TRP A 174 14.81 -0.80 -0.75
C TRP A 174 14.67 -0.20 0.66
N VAL A 175 13.47 0.22 1.05
CA VAL A 175 13.19 0.79 2.38
C VAL A 175 13.40 -0.22 3.51
N LEU A 176 13.04 -1.49 3.32
CA LEU A 176 13.17 -2.53 4.36
C LEU A 176 14.62 -2.99 4.56
N PHE A 177 15.41 -3.06 3.49
CA PHE A 177 16.75 -3.66 3.54
C PHE A 177 17.87 -2.66 3.85
N ILE A 178 17.80 -1.39 3.41
CA ILE A 178 18.86 -0.40 3.70
C ILE A 178 19.16 -0.21 5.19
N PRO A 179 18.17 -0.06 6.10
CA PRO A 179 18.45 0.14 7.51
C PRO A 179 19.16 -1.08 8.13
N SER A 180 18.89 -2.27 7.60
CA SER A 180 19.50 -3.52 8.03
C SER A 180 20.97 -3.62 7.58
N PHE A 181 21.29 -3.19 6.35
CA PHE A 181 22.67 -3.11 5.87
C PHE A 181 23.50 -2.05 6.62
N ASN A 182 22.94 -0.87 6.88
CA ASN A 182 23.65 0.18 7.61
C ASN A 182 23.94 -0.19 9.08
N ARG A 183 23.05 -0.95 9.73
CA ARG A 183 23.31 -1.48 11.08
C ARG A 183 24.42 -2.51 11.11
N ASN A 184 24.55 -3.34 10.07
CA ASN A 184 25.64 -4.31 9.98
C ASN A 184 26.98 -3.62 9.74
N ASN A 185 27.04 -2.59 8.89
CA ASN A 185 28.27 -1.81 8.68
C ASN A 185 28.70 -1.07 9.95
N GLN A 186 27.76 -0.53 10.74
CA GLN A 186 28.09 0.09 12.04
C GLN A 186 28.67 -0.93 13.04
N LYS A 187 28.16 -2.17 13.06
CA LYS A 187 28.71 -3.24 13.92
C LYS A 187 30.11 -3.69 13.47
N ILE A 188 30.37 -3.76 12.17
CA ILE A 188 31.69 -4.12 11.63
C ILE A 188 32.72 -3.02 11.92
N HIS A 189 32.36 -1.75 11.76
CA HIS A 189 33.26 -0.63 12.06
C HIS A 189 33.53 -0.44 13.56
N SER A 190 32.55 -0.73 14.43
CA SER A 190 32.76 -0.69 15.89
C SER A 190 33.54 -1.91 16.41
N GLY A 191 33.41 -3.08 15.78
CA GLY A 191 34.24 -4.26 16.09
C GLY A 191 35.72 -4.08 15.72
N SER A 192 36.01 -3.36 14.65
CA SER A 192 37.38 -3.02 14.22
C SER A 192 38.11 -2.05 15.18
N GLN A 193 37.38 -1.17 15.87
CA GLN A 193 37.98 -0.24 16.82
C GLN A 193 38.43 -0.93 18.13
N ASN A 194 37.78 -2.03 18.52
CA ASN A 194 38.17 -2.83 19.68
C ASN A 194 39.28 -3.87 19.39
N THR A 195 39.73 -3.96 18.14
CA THR A 195 40.89 -4.79 17.72
C THR A 195 42.17 -3.97 17.53
N LYS A 196 42.19 -2.69 17.93
CA LYS A 196 43.46 -1.96 18.10
C LYS A 196 44.22 -2.59 19.27
N ASP A 197 45.11 -3.51 18.92
CA ASP A 197 46.09 -4.11 19.80
C ASP A 197 46.88 -2.99 20.51
N LYS A 198 46.68 -2.85 21.82
CA LYS A 198 47.32 -1.82 22.65
C LYS A 198 48.84 -1.99 22.74
N ASN A 199 49.40 -3.04 22.13
CA ASN A 199 50.83 -3.34 22.14
C ASN A 199 51.59 -2.89 20.88
N ALA A 200 50.92 -2.30 19.88
CA ALA A 200 51.61 -1.70 18.74
C ALA A 200 52.17 -0.32 19.13
N CYS A 201 53.40 -0.30 19.65
CA CYS A 201 54.22 0.90 19.85
C CYS A 201 54.43 1.61 18.51
N HIS A 202 53.61 2.63 18.21
CA HIS A 202 53.90 3.56 17.14
C HIS A 202 54.90 4.60 17.66
N ASN A 203 56.16 4.46 17.26
CA ASN A 203 57.16 5.51 17.41
C ASN A 203 56.69 6.74 16.63
N ASN A 204 56.45 7.84 17.36
CA ASN A 204 56.25 9.16 16.77
C ASN A 204 57.57 9.59 16.13
N ILE A 205 57.57 9.74 14.80
CA ILE A 205 58.60 10.48 14.09
C ILE A 205 58.02 11.87 13.86
N GLU A 206 58.54 12.85 14.61
CA GLU A 206 58.32 14.27 14.34
C GLU A 206 59.12 14.68 13.08
N PHE A 207 58.46 15.39 12.17
CA PHE A 207 59.09 16.17 11.10
C PHE A 207 58.92 17.65 11.42
#